data_AF-A0A2E6NHA7-F1
#
_entry.id   AF-A0A2E6NHA7-F1
#
_cell.length_a   1.000
_cell.length_b   1.000
_cell.length_c   1.000
_cell.angle_alpha   90.00
_cell.angle_beta   90.00
_cell.angle_gamma   90.00
#
_symmetry.space_group_name_H-M   'P 1'
#
loop_
_entity.id
_entity.type
_entity.pdbx_description
1 polymer ?
#
loop_
_entity_poly.entity_id
_entity_poly.type
_entity_poly.pdbx_seq_one_letter_code
_entity_poly.pdbx_strand_id
1 'polypeptide(L)'
;MKRRSNNVTFDSAFSIINVALSGSFRQEYVDELASSKNLDAALHQLRHRMQSHTWKAHGHNLQLDQVVTAYDRQTRLEGFHVLNDWNGIADQINENIIPVDVLDYAIDNCQAVQSEKTVLAVLLDYYFLYILGLLSMRVWDNDNADENLDRLNEALQHLQGPLGSGQRFIDNAETLILLATSHYELKEHGYDLLLDKVRELNQPHRLKIALQHAGSIGCHLRFGFEATYARDTLDMRNDNVADYPWLYFALAVVMREYGRIHENGYGEQGDREAVVEALLNGLSPDTKILVSPPAKPFSTVLETERAEFCEHLHSYRDDLLEECESHRPSLNTYSPIGFFFNFSQNVVKGTVTDALLWGDTWTVTLNDLLTGISQGHPSTHSKMRLANTLMGYARAHPHKIRGKMMPVIVYDPQAGHRAYAETVRQLHEVGR
;
A
#
# COMPACT_ATOMS: atom_id res chain seq x y z
N MET A 1 -6.15 44.47 -10.34
CA MET A 1 -6.41 43.13 -10.89
C MET A 1 -6.06 42.09 -9.84
N LYS A 2 -7.05 41.51 -9.15
CA LYS A 2 -6.84 40.32 -8.33
C LYS A 2 -6.63 39.14 -9.29
N ARG A 3 -5.47 38.48 -9.25
CA ARG A 3 -5.31 37.16 -9.86
C ARG A 3 -6.40 36.27 -9.26
N ARG A 4 -7.37 35.82 -10.06
CA ARG A 4 -8.19 34.66 -9.70
C ARG A 4 -7.20 33.53 -9.45
N SER A 5 -7.14 32.96 -8.25
CA SER A 5 -6.50 31.65 -8.12
C SER A 5 -7.36 30.71 -8.97
N ASN A 6 -6.76 30.16 -10.03
CA ASN A 6 -7.34 28.98 -10.67
C ASN A 6 -7.22 27.88 -9.63
N ASN A 7 -8.25 27.68 -8.81
CA ASN A 7 -8.27 26.55 -7.90
C ASN A 7 -8.32 25.28 -8.76
N VAL A 8 -7.30 24.43 -8.64
CA VAL A 8 -7.27 23.12 -9.29
C VAL A 8 -8.39 22.28 -8.67
N THR A 9 -9.31 21.79 -9.49
CA THR A 9 -10.39 20.88 -9.05
C THR A 9 -10.04 19.44 -9.36
N PHE A 10 -10.63 18.49 -8.62
CA PHE A 10 -10.41 17.07 -8.85
C PHE A 10 -10.74 16.69 -10.30
N ASP A 11 -11.86 17.15 -10.84
CA ASP A 11 -12.27 16.88 -12.22
C ASP A 11 -11.28 17.38 -13.26
N SER A 12 -10.73 18.57 -13.06
CA SER A 12 -9.72 19.14 -13.96
C SER A 12 -8.41 18.35 -13.91
N ALA A 13 -7.97 17.97 -12.72
CA ALA A 13 -6.77 17.16 -12.52
C ALA A 13 -6.93 15.76 -13.14
N PHE A 14 -8.03 15.07 -12.78
CA PHE A 14 -8.34 13.74 -13.27
C PHE A 14 -8.45 13.71 -14.80
N SER A 15 -9.09 14.71 -15.40
CA SER A 15 -9.24 14.78 -16.86
C SER A 15 -7.89 14.84 -17.59
N ILE A 16 -6.90 15.57 -17.07
CA ILE A 16 -5.55 15.63 -17.68
C ILE A 16 -4.84 14.28 -17.54
N ILE A 17 -4.93 13.65 -16.36
CA ILE A 17 -4.29 12.36 -16.09
C ILE A 17 -4.94 11.24 -16.91
N ASN A 18 -6.26 11.24 -17.01
CA ASN A 18 -6.99 10.21 -17.75
C ASN A 18 -6.62 10.18 -19.23
N VAL A 19 -6.31 11.34 -19.84
CA VAL A 19 -5.79 11.40 -21.23
C VAL A 19 -4.49 10.58 -21.37
N ALA A 20 -3.61 10.61 -20.36
CA ALA A 20 -2.38 9.81 -20.39
C ALA A 20 -2.65 8.31 -20.22
N LEU A 21 -3.64 7.95 -19.40
CA LEU A 21 -3.87 6.58 -18.96
C LEU A 21 -4.77 5.78 -19.90
N SER A 22 -5.87 6.37 -20.36
CA SER A 22 -6.90 5.66 -21.15
C SER A 22 -6.59 5.59 -22.65
N GLY A 23 -5.57 6.30 -23.13
CA GLY A 23 -5.20 6.40 -24.55
C GLY A 23 -3.84 5.78 -24.88
N SER A 24 -3.38 5.98 -26.12
CA SER A 24 -2.08 5.51 -26.62
C SER A 24 -0.89 6.37 -26.19
N PHE A 25 -1.13 7.49 -25.50
CA PHE A 25 -0.12 8.48 -25.12
C PHE A 25 1.15 7.85 -24.52
N ARG A 26 0.99 6.95 -23.54
CA ARG A 26 2.13 6.31 -22.86
C ARG A 26 2.93 5.40 -23.79
N GLN A 27 2.25 4.60 -24.62
CA GLN A 27 2.91 3.71 -25.58
C GLN A 27 3.69 4.52 -26.62
N GLU A 28 3.07 5.56 -27.17
CA GLU A 28 3.69 6.49 -28.12
C GLU A 28 4.89 7.23 -27.53
N TYR A 29 4.78 7.68 -26.28
CA TYR A 29 5.88 8.35 -25.59
C TYR A 29 7.04 7.40 -25.28
N VAL A 30 6.76 6.15 -24.90
CA VAL A 30 7.77 5.12 -24.72
C VAL A 30 8.44 4.76 -26.04
N ASP A 31 7.69 4.68 -27.14
CA ASP A 31 8.25 4.44 -28.49
C ASP A 31 9.18 5.58 -28.93
N GLU A 32 8.79 6.83 -28.66
CA GLU A 32 9.65 8.00 -28.88
C GLU A 32 10.94 7.90 -28.06
N LEU A 33 10.84 7.60 -26.75
CA LEU A 33 12.01 7.44 -25.89
C LEU A 33 12.92 6.29 -26.32
N ALA A 34 12.34 5.15 -26.72
CA ALA A 34 13.07 3.98 -27.19
C ALA A 34 13.83 4.24 -28.51
N SER A 35 13.48 5.30 -29.25
CA SER A 35 14.23 5.74 -30.42
C SER A 35 15.49 6.56 -30.09
N SER A 36 15.73 6.85 -28.81
CA SER A 36 16.94 7.52 -28.33
C SER A 36 18.20 6.72 -28.67
N LYS A 37 19.36 7.39 -28.63
CA LYS A 37 20.66 6.80 -28.96
C LYS A 37 20.98 5.55 -28.13
N ASN A 38 20.59 5.55 -26.86
CA ASN A 38 20.78 4.47 -25.90
C ASN A 38 19.81 4.67 -24.72
N LEU A 39 19.67 3.63 -23.88
CA LEU A 39 18.83 3.67 -22.68
C LEU A 39 19.20 4.83 -21.73
N ASP A 40 20.48 5.10 -21.52
CA ASP A 40 20.96 6.18 -20.65
C ASP A 40 20.39 7.55 -21.05
N ALA A 41 20.43 7.89 -22.35
CA ALA A 41 19.85 9.12 -22.87
C ALA A 41 18.32 9.16 -22.69
N ALA A 42 17.64 8.03 -22.90
CA ALA A 42 16.20 7.92 -22.71
C ALA A 42 15.79 8.12 -21.24
N LEU A 43 16.54 7.54 -20.29
CA LEU A 43 16.31 7.68 -18.86
C LEU A 43 16.51 9.13 -18.40
N HIS A 44 17.57 9.81 -18.83
CA HIS A 44 17.78 11.23 -18.53
C HIS A 44 16.66 12.13 -19.09
N GLN A 45 16.16 11.83 -20.29
CA GLN A 45 15.01 12.54 -20.86
C GLN A 45 13.74 12.30 -20.03
N LEU A 46 13.48 11.05 -19.64
CA LEU A 46 12.34 10.67 -18.80
C LEU A 46 12.41 11.37 -17.43
N ARG A 47 13.59 11.37 -16.79
CA ARG A 47 13.87 12.08 -15.54
C ARG A 47 13.46 13.55 -15.61
N HIS A 48 13.89 14.25 -16.65
CA HIS A 48 13.57 15.66 -16.85
C HIS A 48 12.06 15.90 -16.97
N ARG A 49 11.31 14.98 -17.61
CA ARG A 49 9.85 15.09 -17.69
C ARG A 49 9.15 14.82 -16.37
N MET A 50 9.60 13.82 -15.61
CA MET A 50 9.08 13.53 -14.28
C MET A 50 9.26 14.74 -13.34
N GLN A 51 10.45 15.37 -13.36
CA GLN A 51 10.75 16.53 -12.52
C GLN A 51 9.97 17.80 -12.91
N SER A 52 9.69 17.98 -14.20
CA SER A 52 8.92 19.14 -14.68
C SER A 52 7.41 18.91 -14.71
N HIS A 53 6.95 17.69 -14.44
CA HIS A 53 5.55 17.25 -14.55
C HIS A 53 4.90 17.63 -15.90
N THR A 54 5.71 17.74 -16.95
CA THR A 54 5.29 18.25 -18.25
C THR A 54 5.63 17.24 -19.33
N TRP A 55 4.61 16.83 -20.08
CA TRP A 55 4.74 15.73 -21.04
C TRP A 55 4.25 16.14 -22.42
N LYS A 56 4.99 15.71 -23.45
CA LYS A 56 4.66 15.97 -24.85
C LYS A 56 4.91 14.71 -25.66
N ALA A 57 3.89 14.27 -26.39
CA ALA A 57 3.96 13.15 -27.33
C ALA A 57 2.87 13.33 -28.39
N HIS A 58 3.20 13.15 -29.67
CA HIS A 58 2.23 13.03 -30.78
C HIS A 58 1.02 13.99 -30.76
N GLY A 59 1.26 15.28 -30.53
CA GLY A 59 0.22 16.32 -30.52
C GLY A 59 -0.51 16.50 -29.18
N HIS A 60 -0.28 15.61 -28.21
CA HIS A 60 -0.68 15.80 -26.83
C HIS A 60 0.35 16.63 -26.07
N ASN A 61 -0.14 17.55 -25.23
CA ASN A 61 0.67 18.33 -24.31
C ASN A 61 0.00 18.30 -22.93
N LEU A 62 0.54 17.49 -22.03
CA LEU A 62 0.03 17.32 -20.68
C LEU A 62 0.82 18.22 -19.73
N GLN A 63 0.12 19.13 -19.06
CA GLN A 63 0.69 20.06 -18.08
C GLN A 63 0.17 19.66 -16.69
N LEU A 64 0.97 18.88 -15.95
CA LEU A 64 0.62 18.42 -14.60
C LEU A 64 1.29 19.25 -13.51
N ASP A 65 2.20 20.17 -13.85
CA ASP A 65 2.96 20.98 -12.90
C ASP A 65 2.09 21.72 -11.89
N GLN A 66 1.03 22.40 -12.36
CA GLN A 66 0.12 23.14 -11.50
C GLN A 66 -0.72 22.23 -10.61
N VAL A 67 -1.16 21.09 -11.16
CA VAL A 67 -1.94 20.08 -10.43
C VAL A 67 -1.10 19.47 -9.32
N VAL A 68 0.08 18.96 -9.66
CA VAL A 68 1.00 18.32 -8.72
C VAL A 68 1.42 19.31 -7.63
N THR A 69 1.83 20.53 -8.00
CA THR A 69 2.23 21.55 -7.02
C THR A 69 1.09 21.91 -6.06
N ALA A 70 -0.14 22.06 -6.57
CA ALA A 70 -1.27 22.43 -5.74
C ALA A 70 -1.64 21.32 -4.75
N TYR A 71 -1.74 20.08 -5.24
CA TYR A 71 -2.15 18.94 -4.43
C TYR A 71 -1.06 18.50 -3.46
N ASP A 72 0.21 18.42 -3.89
CA ASP A 72 1.34 18.09 -3.00
C ASP A 72 1.46 19.11 -1.86
N ARG A 73 1.30 20.41 -2.18
CA ARG A 73 1.27 21.44 -1.14
C ARG A 73 0.14 21.21 -0.15
N GLN A 74 -1.04 20.84 -0.61
CA GLN A 74 -2.21 20.67 0.25
C GLN A 74 -2.11 19.41 1.11
N THR A 75 -1.67 18.28 0.55
CA THR A 75 -1.44 17.04 1.32
C THR A 75 -0.35 17.22 2.36
N ARG A 76 0.72 17.98 2.06
CA ARG A 76 1.77 18.32 3.05
C ARG A 76 1.27 19.20 4.19
N LEU A 77 0.31 20.10 3.92
CA LEU A 77 -0.33 20.88 4.97
C LEU A 77 -1.18 20.01 5.89
N GLU A 78 -1.76 18.93 5.35
CA GLU A 78 -2.46 17.89 6.11
C GLU A 78 -1.50 16.93 6.83
N GLY A 79 -0.22 16.92 6.47
CA GLY A 79 0.84 16.15 7.14
C GLY A 79 1.45 15.02 6.32
N PHE A 80 1.11 14.91 5.02
CA PHE A 80 1.54 13.79 4.17
C PHE A 80 2.50 14.19 3.06
N HIS A 81 3.57 13.42 2.91
CA HIS A 81 4.60 13.51 1.89
C HIS A 81 4.41 12.46 0.80
N VAL A 82 3.23 12.45 0.16
CA VAL A 82 2.80 11.40 -0.78
C VAL A 82 3.83 11.08 -1.88
N LEU A 83 4.53 12.09 -2.39
CA LEU A 83 5.46 11.93 -3.49
C LEU A 83 6.91 11.68 -3.07
N ASN A 84 7.29 11.87 -1.80
CA ASN A 84 8.69 11.88 -1.37
C ASN A 84 8.94 10.83 -0.28
N ASP A 85 10.06 10.12 -0.40
CA ASP A 85 10.45 9.12 0.61
C ASP A 85 11.13 9.81 1.81
N TRP A 86 11.10 9.12 2.95
CA TRP A 86 11.89 9.49 4.11
C TRP A 86 13.27 8.82 4.06
N ASN A 87 14.33 9.61 4.13
CA ASN A 87 15.69 9.10 4.25
C ASN A 87 16.02 8.83 5.72
N GLY A 88 15.81 7.59 6.16
CA GLY A 88 16.10 7.20 7.54
C GLY A 88 17.58 7.29 7.96
N ILE A 89 18.54 7.44 7.02
CA ILE A 89 19.96 7.63 7.34
C ILE A 89 20.28 9.11 7.51
N ALA A 90 19.76 9.96 6.61
CA ALA A 90 19.98 11.39 6.63
C ALA A 90 19.00 12.15 7.54
N ASP A 91 17.98 11.47 8.07
CA ASP A 91 16.94 12.02 8.95
C ASP A 91 16.18 13.19 8.32
N GLN A 92 15.87 13.06 7.03
CA GLN A 92 15.19 14.10 6.24
C GLN A 92 14.37 13.51 5.10
N ILE A 93 13.41 14.28 4.61
CA ILE A 93 12.65 13.95 3.39
C ILE A 93 13.57 14.11 2.17
N ASN A 94 13.51 13.17 1.22
CA ASN A 94 14.25 13.26 -0.02
C ASN A 94 13.84 14.50 -0.85
N GLU A 95 14.79 15.13 -1.52
CA GLU A 95 14.53 16.29 -2.38
C GLU A 95 13.71 15.90 -3.62
N ASN A 96 14.02 14.74 -4.21
CA ASN A 96 13.32 14.20 -5.37
C ASN A 96 12.08 13.40 -4.95
N ILE A 97 11.14 13.27 -5.89
CA ILE A 97 10.00 12.37 -5.74
C ILE A 97 10.45 10.90 -5.92
N ILE A 98 9.72 9.97 -5.30
CA ILE A 98 10.02 8.53 -5.30
C ILE A 98 10.23 7.96 -6.72
N PRO A 99 9.40 8.28 -7.74
CA PRO A 99 9.65 7.81 -9.10
C PRO A 99 10.99 8.26 -9.68
N VAL A 100 11.45 9.47 -9.33
CA VAL A 100 12.75 10.00 -9.78
C VAL A 100 13.89 9.30 -9.04
N ASP A 101 13.76 9.03 -7.74
CA ASP A 101 14.77 8.27 -6.98
C ASP A 101 14.96 6.85 -7.54
N VAL A 102 13.85 6.18 -7.90
CA VAL A 102 13.91 4.84 -8.53
C VAL A 102 14.49 4.91 -9.95
N LEU A 103 14.19 5.97 -10.70
CA LEU A 103 14.79 6.21 -12.01
C LEU A 103 16.31 6.42 -11.89
N ASP A 104 16.75 7.24 -10.93
CA ASP A 104 18.18 7.50 -10.70
C ASP A 104 18.92 6.21 -10.34
N TYR A 105 18.30 5.35 -9.51
CA TYR A 105 18.82 4.01 -9.27
C TYR A 105 18.91 3.18 -10.56
N ALA A 106 17.93 3.25 -11.45
CA ALA A 106 17.95 2.54 -12.73
C ALA A 106 19.06 3.04 -13.66
N ILE A 107 19.34 4.36 -13.71
CA ILE A 107 20.48 4.92 -14.46
C ILE A 107 21.79 4.27 -13.99
N ASP A 108 21.96 4.13 -12.68
CA ASP A 108 23.21 3.62 -12.10
C ASP A 108 23.36 2.09 -12.21
N ASN A 109 22.24 1.34 -12.23
CA ASN A 109 22.26 -0.11 -12.01
C ASN A 109 21.68 -0.95 -13.15
N CYS A 110 20.87 -0.40 -14.06
CA CYS A 110 20.34 -1.17 -15.19
C CYS A 110 21.41 -1.36 -16.26
N GLN A 111 22.01 -2.56 -16.31
CA GLN A 111 22.98 -2.95 -17.34
C GLN A 111 22.49 -4.21 -18.05
N ALA A 112 22.48 -4.19 -19.39
CA ALA A 112 22.13 -5.35 -20.22
C ALA A 112 20.77 -6.00 -19.87
N VAL A 113 19.72 -5.18 -19.78
CA VAL A 113 18.34 -5.62 -19.48
C VAL A 113 17.72 -6.41 -20.64
N GLN A 114 16.72 -7.24 -20.35
CA GLN A 114 16.01 -8.01 -21.38
C GLN A 114 15.26 -7.10 -22.37
N SER A 115 14.69 -6.01 -21.87
CA SER A 115 13.91 -5.06 -22.67
C SER A 115 14.04 -3.64 -22.13
N GLU A 116 14.79 -2.80 -22.85
CA GLU A 116 14.91 -1.36 -22.55
C GLU A 116 13.53 -0.66 -22.63
N LYS A 117 12.69 -1.08 -23.58
CA LYS A 117 11.33 -0.54 -23.75
C LYS A 117 10.46 -0.84 -22.52
N THR A 118 10.59 -2.03 -21.93
CA THR A 118 9.87 -2.40 -20.70
C THR A 118 10.32 -1.53 -19.53
N VAL A 119 11.63 -1.32 -19.36
CA VAL A 119 12.18 -0.43 -18.31
C VAL A 119 11.57 0.96 -18.40
N LEU A 120 11.56 1.56 -19.60
CA LEU A 120 10.99 2.89 -19.82
C LEU A 120 9.48 2.94 -19.54
N ALA A 121 8.73 1.92 -19.95
CA ALA A 121 7.29 1.82 -19.71
C ALA A 121 6.96 1.67 -18.21
N VAL A 122 7.67 0.80 -17.49
CA VAL A 122 7.48 0.59 -16.06
C VAL A 122 7.77 1.86 -15.26
N LEU A 123 8.86 2.58 -15.59
CA LEU A 123 9.18 3.86 -14.95
C LEU A 123 8.10 4.92 -15.19
N LEU A 124 7.60 5.03 -16.42
CA LEU A 124 6.52 5.96 -16.76
C LEU A 124 5.24 5.65 -15.97
N ASP A 125 4.85 4.39 -15.90
CA ASP A 125 3.69 3.95 -15.13
C ASP A 125 3.90 4.14 -13.63
N TYR A 126 5.10 3.89 -13.13
CA TYR A 126 5.42 4.11 -11.72
C TYR A 126 5.30 5.60 -11.33
N TYR A 127 5.67 6.53 -12.22
CA TYR A 127 5.37 7.94 -12.02
C TYR A 127 3.86 8.19 -11.93
N PHE A 128 3.08 7.68 -12.88
CA PHE A 128 1.63 7.89 -12.87
C PHE A 128 0.93 7.20 -11.69
N LEU A 129 1.46 6.10 -11.15
CA LEU A 129 0.98 5.48 -9.92
C LEU A 129 1.02 6.47 -8.75
N TYR A 130 2.14 7.17 -8.55
CA TYR A 130 2.26 8.18 -7.49
C TYR A 130 1.42 9.43 -7.75
N ILE A 131 1.20 9.78 -9.02
CA ILE A 131 0.23 10.84 -9.35
C ILE A 131 -1.20 10.41 -8.99
N LEU A 132 -1.58 9.15 -9.25
CA LEU A 132 -2.87 8.60 -8.79
C LEU A 132 -2.93 8.52 -7.25
N GLY A 133 -1.83 8.19 -6.58
CA GLY A 133 -1.71 8.24 -5.12
C GLY A 133 -1.89 9.65 -4.56
N LEU A 134 -1.36 10.67 -5.23
CA LEU A 134 -1.61 12.06 -4.85
C LEU A 134 -3.09 12.43 -5.05
N LEU A 135 -3.71 11.99 -6.14
CA LEU A 135 -5.14 12.22 -6.39
C LEU A 135 -6.04 11.48 -5.41
N SER A 136 -5.68 10.28 -4.94
CA SER A 136 -6.49 9.52 -3.99
C SER A 136 -6.64 10.26 -2.66
N MET A 137 -5.65 11.05 -2.27
CA MET A 137 -5.70 11.93 -1.10
C MET A 137 -6.63 13.15 -1.27
N ARG A 138 -7.13 13.41 -2.49
CA ARG A 138 -7.95 14.57 -2.86
C ARG A 138 -9.35 14.21 -3.35
N VAL A 139 -9.79 12.96 -3.22
CA VAL A 139 -11.13 12.52 -3.70
C VAL A 139 -12.29 13.26 -3.02
N TRP A 140 -12.06 13.78 -1.81
CA TRP A 140 -13.03 14.57 -1.03
C TRP A 140 -13.08 16.06 -1.40
N ASP A 141 -12.27 16.53 -2.35
CA ASP A 141 -12.23 17.97 -2.70
C ASP A 141 -13.47 18.46 -3.47
N ASN A 142 -14.28 17.52 -3.96
CA ASN A 142 -15.54 17.75 -4.68
C ASN A 142 -16.68 16.95 -4.03
N ASP A 143 -17.91 17.13 -4.52
CA ASP A 143 -19.14 16.70 -3.83
C ASP A 143 -19.36 15.17 -3.72
N ASN A 144 -18.55 14.30 -4.34
CA ASN A 144 -18.72 12.84 -4.25
C ASN A 144 -17.38 12.07 -4.23
N ALA A 145 -16.92 11.71 -3.03
CA ALA A 145 -15.67 10.97 -2.83
C ALA A 145 -15.74 9.52 -3.33
N ASP A 146 -16.91 8.87 -3.22
CA ASP A 146 -17.11 7.49 -3.66
C ASP A 146 -16.97 7.40 -5.21
N GLU A 147 -17.68 8.26 -5.94
CA GLU A 147 -17.57 8.32 -7.41
C GLU A 147 -16.14 8.66 -7.88
N ASN A 148 -15.43 9.51 -7.12
CA ASN A 148 -14.05 9.84 -7.43
C ASN A 148 -13.10 8.65 -7.20
N LEU A 149 -13.33 7.82 -6.19
CA LEU A 149 -12.59 6.57 -6.00
C LEU A 149 -12.86 5.56 -7.10
N ASP A 150 -14.12 5.43 -7.55
CA ASP A 150 -14.47 4.57 -8.69
C ASP A 150 -13.74 5.00 -9.97
N ARG A 151 -13.71 6.31 -10.25
CA ARG A 151 -12.95 6.87 -11.37
C ARG A 151 -11.45 6.61 -11.26
N LEU A 152 -10.87 6.74 -10.07
CA LEU A 152 -9.46 6.37 -9.85
C LEU A 152 -9.22 4.88 -10.04
N ASN A 153 -10.17 4.04 -9.68
CA ASN A 153 -10.08 2.60 -9.87
C ASN A 153 -10.05 2.25 -11.36
N GLU A 154 -10.90 2.87 -12.18
CA GLU A 154 -10.86 2.74 -13.64
C GLU A 154 -9.51 3.21 -14.22
N ALA A 155 -9.02 4.37 -13.78
CA ALA A 155 -7.73 4.90 -14.20
C ALA A 155 -6.56 3.98 -13.82
N LEU A 156 -6.62 3.34 -12.65
CA LEU A 156 -5.65 2.33 -12.21
C LEU A 156 -5.70 1.07 -13.07
N GLN A 157 -6.89 0.62 -13.52
CA GLN A 157 -6.97 -0.50 -14.47
C GLN A 157 -6.36 -0.14 -15.82
N HIS A 158 -6.54 1.10 -16.30
CA HIS A 158 -5.85 1.59 -17.49
C HIS A 158 -4.33 1.67 -17.28
N LEU A 159 -3.88 2.15 -16.11
CA LEU A 159 -2.47 2.25 -15.76
C LEU A 159 -1.75 0.89 -15.93
N GLN A 160 -2.34 -0.16 -15.37
CA GLN A 160 -1.72 -1.49 -15.24
C GLN A 160 -2.18 -2.49 -16.31
N GLY A 161 -3.03 -2.05 -17.25
CA GLY A 161 -3.63 -2.87 -18.28
C GLY A 161 -2.81 -2.92 -19.58
N PRO A 162 -3.41 -3.39 -20.69
CA PRO A 162 -2.73 -3.55 -21.98
C PRO A 162 -2.19 -2.26 -22.62
N LEU A 163 -2.69 -1.10 -22.18
CA LEU A 163 -2.22 0.22 -22.62
C LEU A 163 -1.04 0.74 -21.78
N GLY A 164 -0.73 0.09 -20.66
CA GLY A 164 0.45 0.37 -19.84
C GLY A 164 1.61 -0.59 -20.13
N SER A 165 2.51 -0.68 -19.16
CA SER A 165 3.68 -1.57 -19.14
C SER A 165 3.34 -3.03 -18.90
N GLY A 166 2.15 -3.33 -18.35
CA GLY A 166 1.79 -4.66 -17.84
C GLY A 166 2.29 -4.96 -16.43
N GLN A 167 3.06 -4.05 -15.82
CA GLN A 167 3.43 -4.15 -14.41
C GLN A 167 2.19 -3.98 -13.53
N ARG A 168 1.96 -4.96 -12.65
CA ARG A 168 0.95 -4.85 -11.60
C ARG A 168 1.59 -4.25 -10.34
N PHE A 169 0.95 -3.23 -9.76
CA PHE A 169 1.41 -2.56 -8.54
C PHE A 169 0.43 -2.85 -7.39
N ILE A 170 -0.86 -2.56 -7.59
CA ILE A 170 -1.94 -2.66 -6.59
C ILE A 170 -3.27 -3.01 -7.30
N ASP A 171 -4.27 -3.50 -6.58
CA ASP A 171 -5.52 -3.96 -7.20
C ASP A 171 -6.62 -2.91 -7.30
N ASN A 172 -6.65 -1.92 -6.40
CA ASN A 172 -7.74 -0.96 -6.32
C ASN A 172 -7.30 0.42 -5.82
N ALA A 173 -8.16 1.42 -6.03
CA ALA A 173 -7.90 2.80 -5.67
C ALA A 173 -7.76 3.03 -4.16
N GLU A 174 -8.42 2.21 -3.33
CA GLU A 174 -8.30 2.27 -1.88
C GLU A 174 -6.88 1.95 -1.42
N THR A 175 -6.18 1.07 -2.15
CA THR A 175 -4.77 0.75 -1.90
C THR A 175 -3.84 1.89 -2.30
N LEU A 176 -4.28 2.83 -3.16
CA LEU A 176 -3.52 4.07 -3.42
C LEU A 176 -3.45 4.93 -2.16
N ILE A 177 -4.53 4.99 -1.37
CA ILE A 177 -4.55 5.75 -0.09
C ILE A 177 -3.54 5.14 0.88
N LEU A 178 -3.54 3.81 1.00
CA LEU A 178 -2.54 3.09 1.78
C LEU A 178 -1.12 3.43 1.30
N LEU A 179 -0.85 3.31 0.00
CA LEU A 179 0.48 3.59 -0.57
C LEU A 179 0.91 5.05 -0.33
N ALA A 180 0.00 6.01 -0.50
CA ALA A 180 0.25 7.44 -0.33
C ALA A 180 0.63 7.81 1.11
N THR A 181 0.23 7.00 2.09
CA THR A 181 0.44 7.23 3.53
C THR A 181 1.42 6.25 4.17
N SER A 182 1.94 5.30 3.40
CA SER A 182 2.88 4.27 3.86
C SER A 182 4.32 4.79 3.91
N HIS A 183 4.56 5.97 4.48
CA HIS A 183 5.92 6.50 4.68
C HIS A 183 6.04 7.01 6.11
N TYR A 184 7.27 7.19 6.59
CA TYR A 184 7.44 7.85 7.88
C TYR A 184 7.04 9.32 7.76
N GLU A 185 6.14 9.76 8.65
CA GLU A 185 5.70 11.14 8.75
C GLU A 185 6.06 11.74 10.10
N LEU A 186 6.69 12.92 10.09
CA LEU A 186 7.03 13.64 11.33
C LEU A 186 5.81 14.13 12.12
N LYS A 187 4.65 14.21 11.47
CA LYS A 187 3.41 14.71 12.05
C LYS A 187 2.29 13.70 11.83
N GLU A 188 1.77 13.17 12.92
CA GLU A 188 0.79 12.08 12.87
C GLU A 188 -0.67 12.57 12.73
N HIS A 189 -0.95 13.86 12.96
CA HIS A 189 -2.33 14.39 12.91
C HIS A 189 -3.03 14.16 11.56
N GLY A 190 -2.27 14.06 10.47
CA GLY A 190 -2.83 13.74 9.15
C GLY A 190 -3.58 12.41 9.13
N TYR A 191 -3.10 11.41 9.88
CA TYR A 191 -3.73 10.09 9.95
C TYR A 191 -5.12 10.15 10.60
N ASP A 192 -5.32 10.99 11.62
CA ASP A 192 -6.63 11.20 12.23
C ASP A 192 -7.60 11.87 11.25
N LEU A 193 -7.16 12.94 10.58
CA LEU A 193 -7.96 13.66 9.59
C LEU A 193 -8.38 12.76 8.43
N LEU A 194 -7.46 11.93 7.94
CA LEU A 194 -7.74 11.00 6.85
C LEU A 194 -8.69 9.88 7.31
N LEU A 195 -8.53 9.39 8.53
CA LEU A 195 -9.42 8.36 9.07
C LEU A 195 -10.86 8.88 9.18
N ASP A 196 -11.04 10.13 9.62
CA ASP A 196 -12.36 10.78 9.65
C ASP A 196 -12.98 10.87 8.24
N LYS A 197 -12.20 11.30 7.24
CA LYS A 197 -12.65 11.34 5.83
C LYS A 197 -13.02 9.95 5.30
N VAL A 198 -12.25 8.92 5.65
CA VAL A 198 -12.52 7.52 5.25
C VAL A 198 -13.82 6.99 5.85
N ARG A 199 -14.18 7.40 7.07
CA ARG A 199 -15.45 7.00 7.70
C ARG A 199 -16.69 7.49 6.94
N GLU A 200 -16.56 8.57 6.18
CA GLU A 200 -17.64 9.16 5.37
C GLU A 200 -17.93 8.37 4.08
N LEU A 201 -17.00 7.50 3.65
CA LEU A 201 -17.17 6.68 2.45
C LEU A 201 -18.27 5.62 2.63
N ASN A 202 -18.81 5.15 1.50
CA ASN A 202 -19.79 4.07 1.50
C ASN A 202 -19.19 2.74 2.02
N GLN A 203 -20.06 1.77 2.32
CA GLN A 203 -19.63 0.47 2.86
C GLN A 203 -18.63 -0.29 1.94
N PRO A 204 -18.86 -0.42 0.62
CA PRO A 204 -17.91 -1.06 -0.28
C PRO A 204 -16.47 -0.50 -0.21
N HIS A 205 -16.30 0.83 -0.26
CA HIS A 205 -14.97 1.44 -0.20
C HIS A 205 -14.33 1.26 1.19
N ARG A 206 -15.11 1.45 2.28
CA ARG A 206 -14.61 1.21 3.63
C ARG A 206 -14.14 -0.22 3.83
N LEU A 207 -14.86 -1.21 3.32
CA LEU A 207 -14.46 -2.62 3.40
C LEU A 207 -13.14 -2.86 2.65
N LYS A 208 -12.99 -2.36 1.42
CA LYS A 208 -11.73 -2.49 0.66
C LYS A 208 -10.56 -1.85 1.40
N ILE A 209 -10.74 -0.64 1.94
CA ILE A 209 -9.72 0.03 2.78
C ILE A 209 -9.38 -0.85 3.98
N ALA A 210 -10.38 -1.33 4.70
CA ALA A 210 -10.21 -2.11 5.93
C ALA A 210 -9.45 -3.43 5.69
N LEU A 211 -9.79 -4.17 4.63
CA LEU A 211 -9.09 -5.42 4.27
C LEU A 211 -7.59 -5.17 4.04
N GLN A 212 -7.24 -4.11 3.31
CA GLN A 212 -5.83 -3.80 3.01
C GLN A 212 -5.08 -3.25 4.23
N HIS A 213 -5.72 -2.43 5.06
CA HIS A 213 -5.09 -1.90 6.28
C HIS A 213 -4.88 -3.00 7.33
N ALA A 214 -5.84 -3.93 7.51
CA ALA A 214 -5.66 -5.06 8.41
C ALA A 214 -4.46 -5.93 8.01
N GLY A 215 -4.30 -6.21 6.71
CA GLY A 215 -3.14 -6.91 6.17
C GLY A 215 -1.84 -6.12 6.33
N SER A 216 -1.81 -4.88 5.83
CA SER A 216 -0.61 -4.03 5.77
C SER A 216 -0.10 -3.62 7.15
N ILE A 217 -0.97 -3.10 8.03
CA ILE A 217 -0.58 -2.71 9.39
C ILE A 217 -0.19 -3.96 10.19
N GLY A 218 -0.87 -5.08 9.97
CA GLY A 218 -0.45 -6.38 10.52
C GLY A 218 1.01 -6.71 10.18
N CYS A 219 1.37 -6.63 8.90
CA CYS A 219 2.74 -6.85 8.43
C CYS A 219 3.73 -5.85 9.04
N HIS A 220 3.35 -4.57 9.10
CA HIS A 220 4.14 -3.47 9.65
C HIS A 220 4.47 -3.69 11.13
N LEU A 221 3.45 -3.92 11.96
CA LEU A 221 3.63 -4.08 13.40
C LEU A 221 4.38 -5.38 13.74
N ARG A 222 4.15 -6.48 13.02
CA ARG A 222 4.95 -7.71 13.19
C ARG A 222 6.42 -7.48 12.83
N PHE A 223 6.70 -6.69 11.79
CA PHE A 223 8.06 -6.26 11.46
C PHE A 223 8.67 -5.43 12.59
N GLY A 224 7.98 -4.37 13.02
CA GLY A 224 8.41 -3.46 14.07
C GLY A 224 8.70 -4.20 15.37
N PHE A 225 7.82 -5.10 15.78
CA PHE A 225 7.99 -5.93 16.99
C PHE A 225 9.34 -6.66 17.01
N GLU A 226 9.69 -7.36 15.94
CA GLU A 226 10.94 -8.13 15.87
C GLU A 226 12.17 -7.22 15.62
N ALA A 227 12.08 -6.29 14.67
CA ALA A 227 13.24 -5.54 14.18
C ALA A 227 13.49 -4.24 14.94
N THR A 228 12.46 -3.43 15.13
CA THR A 228 12.57 -2.07 15.69
C THR A 228 12.52 -2.10 17.21
N TYR A 229 11.59 -2.83 17.82
CA TYR A 229 11.35 -2.78 19.26
C TYR A 229 12.00 -3.93 20.03
N ALA A 230 12.71 -4.85 19.35
CA ALA A 230 13.37 -6.01 19.97
C ALA A 230 12.45 -6.80 20.90
N ARG A 231 11.21 -7.00 20.45
CA ARG A 231 10.11 -7.70 21.13
C ARG A 231 9.53 -6.96 22.34
N ASP A 232 9.77 -5.66 22.45
CA ASP A 232 9.08 -4.82 23.43
C ASP A 232 7.75 -4.30 22.87
N THR A 233 6.65 -4.90 23.31
CA THR A 233 5.30 -4.48 22.90
C THR A 233 4.92 -3.08 23.41
N LEU A 234 5.49 -2.61 24.52
CA LEU A 234 5.14 -1.30 25.07
C LEU A 234 5.79 -0.19 24.22
N ASP A 235 7.07 -0.35 23.88
CA ASP A 235 7.75 0.59 22.99
C ASP A 235 7.09 0.63 21.61
N MET A 236 6.71 -0.53 21.06
CA MET A 236 5.95 -0.60 19.80
C MET A 236 4.65 0.20 19.87
N ARG A 237 3.84 0.00 20.92
CA ARG A 237 2.57 0.73 21.09
C ARG A 237 2.76 2.24 21.19
N ASN A 238 3.81 2.68 21.87
CA ASN A 238 4.10 4.09 22.07
C ASN A 238 4.59 4.79 20.79
N ASP A 239 5.19 4.04 19.86
CA ASP A 239 5.75 4.57 18.61
C ASP A 239 4.80 4.44 17.41
N ASN A 240 3.76 3.60 17.52
CA ASN A 240 2.79 3.34 16.45
C ASN A 240 1.39 3.87 16.82
N VAL A 241 1.32 5.03 17.47
CA VAL A 241 0.05 5.59 18.00
C VAL A 241 -0.96 5.93 16.91
N ALA A 242 -0.49 6.23 15.69
CA ALA A 242 -1.34 6.46 14.51
C ALA A 242 -1.91 5.15 13.95
N ASP A 243 -1.20 4.02 14.06
CA ASP A 243 -1.62 2.76 13.45
C ASP A 243 -2.76 2.07 14.20
N TYR A 244 -2.78 2.13 15.53
CA TYR A 244 -3.81 1.46 16.32
C TYR A 244 -5.25 1.97 16.04
N PRO A 245 -5.51 3.28 15.93
CA PRO A 245 -6.81 3.78 15.46
C PRO A 245 -7.22 3.23 14.10
N TRP A 246 -6.31 3.22 13.12
CA TRP A 246 -6.56 2.66 11.79
C TRP A 246 -6.81 1.16 11.83
N LEU A 247 -6.08 0.44 12.66
CA LEU A 247 -6.26 -1.00 12.85
C LEU A 247 -7.59 -1.33 13.52
N TYR A 248 -8.03 -0.56 14.52
CA TYR A 248 -9.35 -0.74 15.13
C TYR A 248 -10.49 -0.42 14.16
N PHE A 249 -10.37 0.65 13.37
CA PHE A 249 -11.31 0.93 12.28
C PHE A 249 -11.39 -0.26 11.32
N ALA A 250 -10.24 -0.75 10.85
CA ALA A 250 -10.17 -1.85 9.90
C ALA A 250 -10.81 -3.13 10.49
N LEU A 251 -10.44 -3.50 11.71
CA LEU A 251 -10.99 -4.68 12.40
C LEU A 251 -12.49 -4.55 12.64
N ALA A 252 -13.01 -3.38 13.04
CA ALA A 252 -14.44 -3.16 13.24
C ALA A 252 -15.23 -3.32 11.92
N VAL A 253 -14.75 -2.72 10.83
CA VAL A 253 -15.40 -2.84 9.50
C VAL A 253 -15.40 -4.29 9.00
N VAL A 254 -14.25 -4.98 9.08
CA VAL A 254 -14.14 -6.37 8.65
C VAL A 254 -14.99 -7.30 9.52
N MET A 255 -15.02 -7.07 10.84
CA MET A 255 -15.82 -7.87 11.77
C MET A 255 -17.33 -7.69 11.55
N ARG A 256 -17.77 -6.47 11.20
CA ARG A 256 -19.16 -6.21 10.83
C ARG A 256 -19.55 -6.95 9.55
N GLU A 257 -18.63 -6.98 8.57
CA GLU A 257 -18.84 -7.72 7.34
C GLU A 257 -18.88 -9.24 7.58
N TYR A 258 -18.03 -9.74 8.48
CA TYR A 258 -18.10 -11.13 8.94
C TYR A 258 -19.50 -11.46 9.49
N GLY A 259 -20.01 -10.66 10.43
CA GLY A 259 -21.35 -10.84 10.99
C GLY A 259 -22.44 -10.81 9.92
N ARG A 260 -22.35 -9.86 8.97
CA ARG A 260 -23.29 -9.75 7.84
C ARG A 260 -23.31 -11.01 6.97
N ILE A 261 -22.14 -11.54 6.60
CA ILE A 261 -22.04 -12.75 5.77
C ILE A 261 -22.53 -13.97 6.56
N HIS A 262 -22.15 -14.05 7.84
CA HIS A 262 -22.52 -15.12 8.75
C HIS A 262 -24.05 -15.24 8.92
N GLU A 263 -24.73 -14.12 9.20
CA GLU A 263 -26.17 -14.10 9.43
C GLU A 263 -27.00 -14.35 8.16
N ASN A 264 -26.55 -13.82 7.02
CA ASN A 264 -27.31 -13.91 5.77
C ASN A 264 -27.09 -15.24 5.04
N GLY A 265 -26.09 -16.05 5.41
CA GLY A 265 -25.80 -17.35 4.78
C GLY A 265 -25.35 -17.29 3.32
N TYR A 266 -25.21 -16.08 2.75
CA TYR A 266 -24.83 -15.83 1.37
C TYR A 266 -23.72 -14.77 1.30
N GLY A 267 -22.50 -15.22 1.02
CA GLY A 267 -21.42 -14.45 0.41
C GLY A 267 -20.85 -15.27 -0.74
N GLU A 268 -20.14 -14.67 -1.70
CA GLU A 268 -19.38 -15.50 -2.64
C GLU A 268 -18.37 -16.34 -1.84
N GLN A 269 -18.08 -17.57 -2.27
CA GLN A 269 -17.29 -18.53 -1.49
C GLN A 269 -15.86 -18.04 -1.14
N GLY A 270 -15.40 -16.92 -1.71
CA GLY A 270 -14.15 -16.23 -1.35
C GLY A 270 -14.28 -15.04 -0.40
N ASP A 271 -15.46 -14.43 -0.24
CA ASP A 271 -15.62 -13.21 0.57
C ASP A 271 -15.41 -13.50 2.06
N ARG A 272 -16.00 -14.59 2.54
CA ARG A 272 -15.85 -15.02 3.94
C ARG A 272 -14.41 -15.38 4.28
N GLU A 273 -13.74 -16.09 3.37
CA GLU A 273 -12.34 -16.47 3.52
C GLU A 273 -11.43 -15.23 3.60
N ALA A 274 -11.65 -14.23 2.74
CA ALA A 274 -10.89 -12.98 2.76
C ALA A 274 -11.10 -12.17 4.05
N VAL A 275 -12.34 -12.14 4.55
CA VAL A 275 -12.69 -11.47 5.81
C VAL A 275 -12.01 -12.15 7.01
N VAL A 276 -12.06 -13.48 7.11
CA VAL A 276 -11.40 -14.23 8.18
C VAL A 276 -9.89 -14.03 8.14
N GLU A 277 -9.27 -14.12 6.96
CA GLU A 277 -7.83 -13.89 6.81
C GLU A 277 -7.43 -12.47 7.22
N ALA A 278 -8.22 -11.46 6.86
CA ALA A 278 -7.96 -10.07 7.23
C ALA A 278 -8.02 -9.87 8.75
N LEU A 279 -9.02 -10.45 9.44
CA LEU A 279 -9.10 -10.41 10.92
C LEU A 279 -7.87 -11.04 11.55
N LEU A 280 -7.47 -12.22 11.07
CA LEU A 280 -6.30 -12.94 11.57
C LEU A 280 -5.00 -12.14 11.36
N ASN A 281 -4.81 -11.55 10.18
CA ASN A 281 -3.65 -10.71 9.89
C ASN A 281 -3.61 -9.45 10.78
N GLY A 282 -4.74 -8.76 10.93
CA GLY A 282 -4.83 -7.55 11.75
C GLY A 282 -4.67 -7.81 13.26
N LEU A 283 -5.09 -8.98 13.75
CA LEU A 283 -4.96 -9.37 15.15
C LEU A 283 -3.55 -9.85 15.53
N SER A 284 -2.87 -10.50 14.59
CA SER A 284 -1.60 -11.19 14.88
C SER A 284 -0.40 -10.36 15.37
N PRO A 285 -0.26 -9.03 15.13
CA PRO A 285 0.83 -8.27 15.73
C PRO A 285 0.69 -8.05 17.24
N ASP A 286 -0.54 -7.94 17.76
CA ASP A 286 -0.78 -7.56 19.16
C ASP A 286 -2.17 -8.00 19.65
N THR A 287 -2.47 -9.30 19.55
CA THR A 287 -3.81 -9.83 19.80
C THR A 287 -4.35 -9.41 21.17
N LYS A 288 -3.54 -9.54 22.23
CA LYS A 288 -3.92 -9.22 23.61
C LYS A 288 -4.49 -7.80 23.77
N ILE A 289 -3.85 -6.79 23.19
CA ILE A 289 -4.34 -5.42 23.35
C ILE A 289 -5.59 -5.16 22.51
N LEU A 290 -5.65 -5.78 21.34
CA LEU A 290 -6.76 -5.59 20.40
C LEU A 290 -8.05 -6.21 20.93
N VAL A 291 -7.96 -7.36 21.60
CA VAL A 291 -9.12 -8.09 22.13
C VAL A 291 -9.45 -7.74 23.58
N SER A 292 -8.48 -7.28 24.37
CA SER A 292 -8.64 -6.98 25.80
C SER A 292 -7.79 -5.78 26.23
N PRO A 293 -8.11 -4.58 25.72
CA PRO A 293 -7.35 -3.38 26.01
C PRO A 293 -7.50 -2.97 27.49
N PRO A 294 -6.42 -2.49 28.15
CA PRO A 294 -6.48 -1.97 29.51
C PRO A 294 -7.32 -0.68 29.54
N ALA A 295 -7.95 -0.41 30.68
CA ALA A 295 -8.89 0.71 30.85
C ALA A 295 -8.30 2.11 30.54
N LYS A 296 -6.96 2.29 30.58
CA LYS A 296 -6.17 3.48 30.18
C LYS A 296 -4.72 3.04 29.85
N PRO A 297 -3.94 3.71 28.96
CA PRO A 297 -4.14 5.03 28.37
C PRO A 297 -4.32 5.01 26.84
N PHE A 298 -5.13 4.10 26.27
CA PHE A 298 -5.50 4.14 24.84
C PHE A 298 -6.59 5.18 24.54
N SER A 299 -6.52 6.36 25.15
CA SER A 299 -7.60 7.37 25.21
C SER A 299 -7.80 8.18 23.93
N THR A 300 -7.25 7.75 22.80
CA THR A 300 -7.39 8.41 21.49
C THR A 300 -8.11 7.56 20.45
N VAL A 301 -8.25 6.24 20.68
CA VAL A 301 -9.10 5.40 19.83
C VAL A 301 -10.54 5.74 20.16
N LEU A 302 -11.35 6.05 19.14
CA LEU A 302 -12.80 6.17 19.29
C LEU A 302 -13.30 4.90 19.99
N GLU A 303 -13.70 5.04 21.26
CA GLU A 303 -14.13 3.92 22.11
C GLU A 303 -15.21 3.08 21.43
N THR A 304 -15.96 3.68 20.51
CA THR A 304 -17.01 3.07 19.69
C THR A 304 -16.50 1.94 18.79
N GLU A 305 -15.51 2.16 17.92
CA GLU A 305 -15.05 1.13 16.96
C GLU A 305 -14.41 -0.05 17.70
N ARG A 306 -13.62 0.27 18.73
CA ARG A 306 -13.05 -0.72 19.63
C ARG A 306 -14.13 -1.53 20.34
N ALA A 307 -15.14 -0.88 20.94
CA ALA A 307 -16.22 -1.56 21.63
C ALA A 307 -17.03 -2.44 20.68
N GLU A 308 -17.37 -1.92 19.50
CA GLU A 308 -18.09 -2.64 18.46
C GLU A 308 -17.31 -3.88 18.01
N PHE A 309 -16.03 -3.73 17.69
CA PHE A 309 -15.18 -4.85 17.33
C PHE A 309 -15.14 -5.90 18.44
N CYS A 310 -14.89 -5.51 19.68
CA CYS A 310 -14.84 -6.44 20.81
C CYS A 310 -16.19 -7.15 20.99
N GLU A 311 -17.32 -6.46 20.93
CA GLU A 311 -18.66 -7.05 21.08
C GLU A 311 -18.93 -8.15 20.03
N HIS A 312 -18.66 -7.85 18.77
CA HIS A 312 -18.85 -8.82 17.68
C HIS A 312 -17.84 -9.97 17.81
N LEU A 313 -16.57 -9.68 18.10
CA LEU A 313 -15.55 -10.72 18.28
C LEU A 313 -15.96 -11.71 19.37
N HIS A 314 -16.46 -11.24 20.53
CA HIS A 314 -16.97 -12.13 21.58
C HIS A 314 -18.16 -12.97 21.11
N SER A 315 -19.02 -12.42 20.25
CA SER A 315 -20.22 -13.09 19.76
C SER A 315 -19.93 -14.22 18.78
N TYR A 316 -18.90 -14.06 17.92
CA TYR A 316 -18.55 -15.04 16.88
C TYR A 316 -17.19 -15.73 17.11
N ARG A 317 -16.65 -15.64 18.32
CA ARG A 317 -15.28 -16.10 18.64
C ARG A 317 -15.03 -17.55 18.25
N ASP A 318 -15.95 -18.44 18.62
CA ASP A 318 -15.75 -19.88 18.44
C ASP A 318 -15.78 -20.26 16.96
N ASP A 319 -16.68 -19.65 16.18
CA ASP A 319 -16.76 -19.83 14.72
C ASP A 319 -15.51 -19.29 14.03
N LEU A 320 -15.05 -18.09 14.41
CA LEU A 320 -13.81 -17.51 13.88
C LEU A 320 -12.58 -18.39 14.17
N LEU A 321 -12.49 -18.99 15.36
CA LEU A 321 -11.40 -19.88 15.73
C LEU A 321 -11.38 -21.14 14.87
N GLU A 322 -12.54 -21.71 14.57
CA GLU A 322 -12.66 -22.85 13.64
C GLU A 322 -12.24 -22.45 12.23
N GLU A 323 -12.70 -21.29 11.74
CA GLU A 323 -12.38 -20.82 10.40
C GLU A 323 -10.92 -20.40 10.21
N CYS A 324 -10.24 -19.92 11.27
CA CYS A 324 -8.82 -19.58 11.21
C CYS A 324 -7.93 -20.77 10.81
N GLU A 325 -8.36 -22.01 11.06
CA GLU A 325 -7.55 -23.20 10.78
C GLU A 325 -7.21 -23.39 9.29
N SER A 326 -8.06 -22.93 8.37
CA SER A 326 -7.76 -22.95 6.93
C SER A 326 -6.59 -22.03 6.56
N HIS A 327 -6.32 -21.01 7.40
CA HIS A 327 -5.27 -20.01 7.19
C HIS A 327 -3.96 -20.34 7.92
N ARG A 328 -3.86 -21.51 8.56
CA ARG A 328 -2.66 -21.95 9.28
C ARG A 328 -1.43 -21.93 8.34
N PRO A 329 -0.38 -21.14 8.64
CA PRO A 329 0.80 -21.06 7.79
C PRO A 329 1.51 -22.42 7.65
N SER A 330 1.96 -22.72 6.42
CA SER A 330 2.74 -23.91 6.08
C SER A 330 4.03 -23.53 5.33
N LEU A 331 4.97 -24.48 5.18
CA LEU A 331 6.19 -24.25 4.41
C LEU A 331 5.98 -24.27 2.89
N ASN A 332 4.86 -24.85 2.43
CA ASN A 332 4.61 -25.12 1.01
C ASN A 332 3.60 -24.14 0.39
N THR A 333 2.97 -23.30 1.22
CA THR A 333 1.98 -22.32 0.79
C THR A 333 2.40 -20.93 1.22
N TYR A 334 2.03 -19.93 0.40
CA TYR A 334 2.23 -18.53 0.74
C TYR A 334 1.31 -18.19 1.92
N SER A 335 1.83 -17.48 2.90
CA SER A 335 1.03 -16.94 4.00
C SER A 335 1.44 -15.49 4.27
N PRO A 336 0.49 -14.54 4.25
CA PRO A 336 0.76 -13.13 4.54
C PRO A 336 1.22 -12.91 5.99
N ILE A 337 0.85 -13.80 6.92
CA ILE A 337 1.32 -13.75 8.32
C ILE A 337 2.84 -13.95 8.40
N GLY A 338 3.43 -14.70 7.48
CA GLY A 338 4.89 -14.89 7.39
C GLY A 338 5.61 -13.78 6.63
N PHE A 339 4.89 -12.80 6.07
CA PHE A 339 5.47 -11.67 5.35
C PHE A 339 5.46 -10.42 6.25
N PHE A 340 6.62 -9.80 6.39
CA PHE A 340 6.85 -8.65 7.27
C PHE A 340 7.61 -7.58 6.49
N PHE A 341 7.21 -6.33 6.63
CA PHE A 341 7.91 -5.22 6.01
C PHE A 341 7.73 -3.95 6.83
N ASN A 342 8.69 -3.03 6.73
CA ASN A 342 8.60 -1.78 7.47
C ASN A 342 7.49 -0.87 6.94
N PHE A 343 7.26 -0.80 5.64
CA PHE A 343 6.17 0.01 5.10
C PHE A 343 5.80 -0.53 3.70
N SER A 344 4.54 -0.36 3.28
CA SER A 344 4.01 -0.99 2.04
C SER A 344 4.62 -0.44 0.74
N GLN A 345 5.00 0.84 0.69
CA GLN A 345 5.80 1.40 -0.41
C GLN A 345 7.11 0.64 -0.61
N ASN A 346 7.76 0.11 0.43
CA ASN A 346 9.04 -0.60 0.26
C ASN A 346 8.84 -1.87 -0.57
N VAL A 347 7.70 -2.53 -0.42
CA VAL A 347 7.32 -3.70 -1.21
C VAL A 347 7.07 -3.30 -2.66
N VAL A 348 6.30 -2.24 -2.91
CA VAL A 348 6.03 -1.74 -4.28
C VAL A 348 7.33 -1.27 -4.95
N LYS A 349 8.12 -0.42 -4.27
CA LYS A 349 9.43 0.07 -4.72
C LYS A 349 10.36 -1.08 -5.05
N GLY A 350 10.50 -2.06 -4.16
CA GLY A 350 11.35 -3.24 -4.38
C GLY A 350 10.89 -4.09 -5.58
N THR A 351 9.57 -4.23 -5.78
CA THR A 351 8.99 -4.97 -6.90
C THR A 351 9.28 -4.27 -8.23
N VAL A 352 9.15 -2.94 -8.25
CA VAL A 352 9.49 -2.11 -9.42
C VAL A 352 10.98 -2.16 -9.68
N THR A 353 11.83 -1.96 -8.68
CA THR A 353 13.28 -2.05 -8.84
C THR A 353 13.71 -3.40 -9.43
N ASP A 354 13.15 -4.51 -8.97
CA ASP A 354 13.41 -5.83 -9.57
C ASP A 354 12.98 -5.88 -11.05
N ALA A 355 11.78 -5.39 -11.37
CA ALA A 355 11.29 -5.35 -12.74
C ALA A 355 12.22 -4.53 -13.67
N LEU A 356 12.77 -3.42 -13.18
CA LEU A 356 13.70 -2.58 -13.93
C LEU A 356 15.07 -3.24 -14.14
N LEU A 357 15.60 -3.93 -13.12
CA LEU A 357 16.89 -4.61 -13.20
C LEU A 357 16.88 -5.73 -14.25
N TRP A 358 15.75 -6.41 -14.42
CA TRP A 358 15.60 -7.49 -15.40
C TRP A 358 14.98 -7.04 -16.73
N GLY A 359 14.26 -5.91 -16.75
CA GLY A 359 13.44 -5.50 -17.89
C GLY A 359 12.25 -6.42 -18.12
N ASP A 360 11.69 -6.98 -17.05
CA ASP A 360 10.55 -7.90 -17.06
C ASP A 360 9.56 -7.55 -15.95
N THR A 361 8.26 -7.72 -16.18
CA THR A 361 7.20 -7.24 -15.28
C THR A 361 6.71 -8.30 -14.31
N TRP A 362 6.28 -7.87 -13.13
CA TRP A 362 5.55 -8.73 -12.20
C TRP A 362 4.04 -8.66 -12.42
N THR A 363 3.40 -9.82 -12.31
CA THR A 363 1.93 -9.97 -12.29
C THR A 363 1.35 -10.01 -10.87
N VAL A 364 2.21 -9.90 -9.84
CA VAL A 364 1.85 -9.94 -8.42
C VAL A 364 1.75 -8.51 -7.90
N THR A 365 0.63 -8.16 -7.27
CA THR A 365 0.37 -6.83 -6.69
C THR A 365 0.81 -6.80 -5.22
N LEU A 366 0.82 -5.60 -4.60
CA LEU A 366 0.92 -5.48 -3.14
C LEU A 366 -0.23 -6.25 -2.46
N ASN A 367 -1.46 -6.05 -2.93
CA ASN A 367 -2.65 -6.70 -2.37
C ASN A 367 -2.51 -8.23 -2.37
N ASP A 368 -1.95 -8.80 -3.45
CA ASP A 368 -1.68 -10.23 -3.56
C ASP A 368 -0.73 -10.75 -2.48
N LEU A 369 0.20 -9.92 -1.99
CA LEU A 369 1.11 -10.23 -0.90
C LEU A 369 0.50 -9.95 0.49
N LEU A 370 -0.72 -9.38 0.55
CA LEU A 370 -1.47 -9.21 1.79
C LEU A 370 -2.49 -10.35 2.02
N THR A 371 -2.60 -11.31 1.09
CA THR A 371 -3.50 -12.47 1.18
C THR A 371 -2.85 -13.79 0.74
N GLY A 372 -3.16 -14.87 1.45
CA GLY A 372 -2.81 -16.25 1.07
C GLY A 372 -3.75 -16.83 0.01
N ILE A 373 -4.93 -16.23 -0.15
CA ILE A 373 -5.98 -16.68 -1.06
C ILE A 373 -5.49 -16.50 -2.50
N SER A 374 -5.78 -17.49 -3.35
CA SER A 374 -5.36 -17.51 -4.76
C SER A 374 -6.55 -17.83 -5.66
N GLN A 375 -7.50 -16.90 -5.80
CA GLN A 375 -8.63 -17.06 -6.72
C GLN A 375 -8.26 -16.60 -8.14
N GLY A 376 -7.49 -17.42 -8.85
CA GLY A 376 -7.32 -17.24 -10.31
C GLY A 376 -6.13 -16.39 -10.78
N HIS A 377 -5.00 -16.42 -10.04
CA HIS A 377 -3.73 -15.69 -10.22
C HIS A 377 -3.57 -14.49 -9.26
N PRO A 378 -2.34 -14.21 -8.79
CA PRO A 378 -1.10 -14.93 -9.03
C PRO A 378 -1.01 -16.22 -8.20
N SER A 379 -0.27 -17.21 -8.72
CA SER A 379 -0.10 -18.47 -8.01
C SER A 379 0.69 -18.28 -6.71
N THR A 380 0.43 -19.13 -5.72
CA THR A 380 1.23 -19.26 -4.50
C THR A 380 2.74 -19.24 -4.75
N HIS A 381 3.20 -19.98 -5.77
CA HIS A 381 4.61 -19.99 -6.17
C HIS A 381 5.10 -18.60 -6.62
N SER A 382 4.29 -17.84 -7.36
CA SER A 382 4.66 -16.50 -7.82
C SER A 382 4.74 -15.51 -6.66
N LYS A 383 3.79 -15.58 -5.71
CA LYS A 383 3.80 -14.78 -4.47
C LYS A 383 5.06 -15.08 -3.64
N MET A 384 5.35 -16.36 -3.41
CA MET A 384 6.57 -16.79 -2.70
C MET A 384 7.84 -16.39 -3.43
N ARG A 385 7.88 -16.46 -4.77
CA ARG A 385 9.04 -16.05 -5.57
C ARG A 385 9.32 -14.57 -5.36
N LEU A 386 8.31 -13.71 -5.51
CA LEU A 386 8.47 -12.27 -5.29
C LEU A 386 8.90 -11.98 -3.84
N ALA A 387 8.19 -12.53 -2.84
CA ALA A 387 8.51 -12.29 -1.43
C ALA A 387 9.95 -12.68 -1.07
N ASN A 388 10.45 -13.82 -1.60
CA ASN A 388 11.84 -14.24 -1.41
C ASN A 388 12.84 -13.35 -2.15
N THR A 389 12.53 -12.91 -3.37
CA THR A 389 13.35 -11.95 -4.13
C THR A 389 13.50 -10.64 -3.36
N LEU A 390 12.39 -10.07 -2.88
CA LEU A 390 12.39 -8.83 -2.10
C LEU A 390 13.18 -8.97 -0.79
N MET A 391 13.01 -10.08 -0.07
CA MET A 391 13.81 -10.38 1.11
C MET A 391 15.31 -10.51 0.76
N GLY A 392 15.63 -11.11 -0.39
CA GLY A 392 17.01 -11.21 -0.89
C GLY A 392 17.67 -9.83 -1.05
N TYR A 393 16.98 -8.89 -1.71
CA TYR A 393 17.47 -7.52 -1.85
C TYR A 393 17.59 -6.79 -0.51
N ALA A 394 16.58 -6.92 0.36
CA ALA A 394 16.60 -6.31 1.68
C ALA A 394 17.75 -6.86 2.55
N ARG A 395 18.14 -8.13 2.38
CA ARG A 395 19.30 -8.73 3.07
C ARG A 395 20.64 -8.26 2.49
N ALA A 396 20.71 -7.96 1.20
CA ALA A 396 21.90 -7.41 0.57
C ALA A 396 22.15 -5.94 0.98
N HIS A 397 21.07 -5.19 1.25
CA HIS A 397 21.11 -3.78 1.66
C HIS A 397 20.37 -3.54 2.99
N PRO A 398 20.82 -4.13 4.11
CA PRO A 398 20.12 -4.02 5.36
C PRO A 398 20.25 -2.61 5.95
N HIS A 399 19.25 -2.20 6.75
CA HIS A 399 19.28 -0.95 7.49
C HIS A 399 19.82 -1.17 8.90
N LYS A 400 20.52 -0.18 9.45
CA LYS A 400 21.00 -0.25 10.84
C LYS A 400 19.90 0.18 11.80
N ILE A 401 19.22 -0.78 12.42
CA ILE A 401 18.15 -0.56 13.40
C ILE A 401 18.66 -1.01 14.77
N ARG A 402 18.70 -0.09 15.75
CA ARG A 402 19.26 -0.33 17.10
C ARG A 402 20.65 -0.99 17.10
N GLY A 403 21.50 -0.58 16.16
CA GLY A 403 22.86 -1.10 16.04
C GLY A 403 22.97 -2.47 15.34
N LYS A 404 21.85 -3.08 14.93
CA LYS A 404 21.82 -4.34 14.18
C LYS A 404 21.43 -4.09 12.73
N MET A 405 22.02 -4.86 11.82
CA MET A 405 21.66 -4.82 10.40
C MET A 405 20.39 -5.65 10.20
N MET A 406 19.30 -4.99 9.82
CA MET A 406 17.98 -5.59 9.65
C MET A 406 17.49 -5.40 8.21
N PRO A 407 17.05 -6.47 7.51
CA PRO A 407 16.39 -6.34 6.22
C PRO A 407 15.00 -5.75 6.42
N VAL A 408 14.63 -4.73 5.64
CA VAL A 408 13.33 -4.02 5.76
C VAL A 408 12.13 -4.78 5.18
N ILE A 409 12.37 -5.92 4.53
CA ILE A 409 11.36 -6.87 4.04
C ILE A 409 11.84 -8.28 4.39
N VAL A 410 10.95 -9.08 4.98
CA VAL A 410 11.23 -10.46 5.44
C VAL A 410 10.07 -11.35 5.05
N TYR A 411 10.38 -12.53 4.52
CA TYR A 411 9.44 -13.63 4.38
C TYR A 411 9.95 -14.85 5.15
N ASP A 412 9.31 -15.18 6.27
CA ASP A 412 9.64 -16.30 7.13
C ASP A 412 8.36 -17.07 7.53
N PRO A 413 8.04 -18.17 6.82
CA PRO A 413 6.88 -19.00 7.13
C PRO A 413 6.89 -19.60 8.55
N GLN A 414 8.06 -19.84 9.14
CA GLN A 414 8.15 -20.38 10.50
C GLN A 414 7.81 -19.31 11.54
N ALA A 415 8.29 -18.07 11.33
CA ALA A 415 7.85 -16.93 12.13
C ALA A 415 6.34 -16.70 11.98
N GLY A 416 5.82 -16.80 10.74
CA GLY A 416 4.38 -16.74 10.49
C GLY A 416 3.59 -17.79 11.27
N HIS A 417 4.05 -19.04 11.27
CA HIS A 417 3.41 -20.12 12.05
C HIS A 417 3.39 -19.84 13.55
N ARG A 418 4.47 -19.27 14.11
CA ARG A 418 4.52 -18.88 15.53
C ARG A 418 3.54 -17.74 15.84
N ALA A 419 3.48 -16.71 14.98
CA ALA A 419 2.55 -15.61 15.14
C ALA A 419 1.09 -16.09 15.07
N TYR A 420 0.77 -16.97 14.10
CA TYR A 420 -0.53 -17.63 14.01
C TYR A 420 -0.89 -18.38 15.31
N ALA A 421 0.00 -19.28 15.77
CA ALA A 421 -0.27 -20.11 16.94
C ALA A 421 -0.49 -19.27 18.20
N GLU A 422 0.28 -18.19 18.36
CA GLU A 422 0.14 -17.26 19.48
C GLU A 422 -1.18 -16.46 19.39
N THR A 423 -1.57 -16.02 18.20
CA THR A 423 -2.85 -15.32 17.96
C THR A 423 -4.03 -16.20 18.34
N VAL A 424 -4.08 -17.43 17.84
CA VAL A 424 -5.13 -18.41 18.14
C VAL A 424 -5.16 -18.75 19.63
N ARG A 425 -3.99 -18.93 20.26
CA ARG A 425 -3.88 -19.17 21.70
C ARG A 425 -4.49 -18.02 22.51
N GLN A 426 -4.15 -16.77 22.16
CA GLN A 426 -4.67 -15.59 22.85
C GLN A 426 -6.17 -15.41 22.63
N LEU A 427 -6.67 -15.67 21.41
CA LEU A 427 -8.11 -15.67 21.13
C LEU A 427 -8.85 -16.71 21.99
N HIS A 428 -8.27 -17.90 22.20
CA HIS A 428 -8.83 -18.89 23.15
C HIS A 428 -8.86 -18.41 24.61
N GLU A 429 -8.04 -17.43 24.99
CA GLU A 429 -8.01 -16.89 26.36
C GLU A 429 -9.01 -15.75 26.58
N VAL A 430 -9.50 -15.13 25.51
CA VAL A 430 -10.58 -14.13 25.55
C VAL A 430 -11.84 -14.77 26.13
N GLY A 431 -12.36 -14.22 27.24
CA GLY A 431 -13.62 -14.65 27.87
C GLY A 431 -13.51 -15.75 28.93
N ARG A 432 -12.29 -16.20 29.28
CA ARG A 432 -12.01 -16.91 30.54
C ARG A 432 -11.67 -15.90 31.64
#